data_AF-A0A6P6SD87-F1
#
_entry.id   AF-A0A6P6SD87-F1
#
_cell.length_a   1.000
_cell.length_b   1.000
_cell.length_c   1.000
_cell.angle_alpha   90.00
_cell.angle_beta   90.00
_cell.angle_gamma   90.00
#
_symmetry.space_group_name_H-M   'P 1'
#
loop_
_entity.id
_entity.type
_entity.pdbx_description
1 polymer ?
#
loop_
_entity_poly.entity_id
_entity_poly.type
_entity_poly.pdbx_seq_one_letter_code
_entity_poly.pdbx_strand_id
1 'polypeptide(L)'
;MSKGNDYLQSKLYDPPETYSTALKALPLTSHCGSAGSSLKAMFLVSIVQSCSIEKLPCFDVEVPQNYFSSWRGRYNEYRKEMNVALQKDDESRNDAADDVIKKYKRLLYEAAELEESKKDVQEIHKEALALYQVTYDYAISTKDAGKCGFAWKAAGSALLNYFATSRSERLVPVSPSALRELFS
;
A
#
# COMPACT_ATOMS: atom_id res chain seq x y z
N MET A 1 -12.75 -36.94 -8.92
CA MET A 1 -12.42 -36.20 -10.15
C MET A 1 -13.50 -35.15 -10.38
N SER A 2 -13.19 -33.87 -10.15
CA SER A 2 -13.84 -32.73 -10.79
C SER A 2 -12.83 -31.60 -10.79
N LYS A 3 -12.16 -31.44 -11.93
CA LYS A 3 -11.36 -30.27 -12.27
C LYS A 3 -12.32 -29.23 -12.82
N GLY A 4 -12.13 -27.97 -12.43
CA GLY A 4 -12.72 -26.84 -13.16
C GLY A 4 -13.30 -25.77 -12.24
N ASN A 5 -12.45 -24.83 -11.80
CA ASN A 5 -12.87 -23.42 -11.75
C ASN A 5 -11.69 -22.41 -11.68
N ASP A 6 -10.51 -22.77 -12.17
CA ASP A 6 -9.33 -21.88 -12.11
C ASP A 6 -9.23 -20.87 -13.28
N TYR A 7 -10.31 -20.67 -14.06
CA TYR A 7 -10.25 -19.86 -15.29
C TYR A 7 -11.16 -18.61 -15.32
N LEU A 8 -11.87 -18.30 -14.23
CA LEU A 8 -12.75 -17.12 -14.16
C LEU A 8 -12.35 -16.08 -13.11
N GLN A 9 -11.14 -16.17 -12.53
CA GLN A 9 -10.68 -15.22 -11.52
C GLN A 9 -9.72 -14.13 -12.05
N SER A 10 -9.47 -14.09 -13.37
CA SER A 10 -8.48 -13.18 -13.98
C SER A 10 -9.07 -12.02 -14.80
N LYS A 11 -10.38 -11.74 -14.69
CA LYS A 11 -11.01 -10.59 -15.37
C LYS A 11 -12.16 -10.01 -14.56
N LEU A 12 -11.86 -9.17 -13.57
CA LEU A 12 -12.63 -7.96 -13.21
C LEU A 12 -11.99 -7.30 -11.97
N TYR A 13 -10.97 -6.49 -12.21
CA TYR A 13 -10.66 -5.37 -11.32
C TYR A 13 -10.09 -4.26 -12.19
N ASP A 14 -10.98 -3.46 -12.76
CA ASP A 14 -10.61 -2.12 -13.21
C ASP A 14 -10.58 -1.23 -11.97
N PRO A 15 -9.41 -0.71 -11.56
CA PRO A 15 -9.34 0.26 -10.47
C PRO A 15 -10.07 1.55 -10.89
N PRO A 16 -10.63 2.31 -9.93
CA PRO A 16 -11.28 3.59 -10.21
C PRO A 16 -10.37 4.49 -11.07
N GLU A 17 -10.95 5.08 -12.13
CA GLU A 17 -10.28 5.76 -13.24
C GLU A 17 -9.36 6.94 -12.86
N THR A 18 -9.31 7.33 -11.59
CA THR A 18 -8.46 8.41 -11.10
C THR A 18 -7.00 7.99 -10.83
N TYR A 19 -6.73 6.69 -10.66
CA TYR A 19 -5.35 6.19 -10.47
C TYR A 19 -4.75 5.55 -11.74
N SER A 20 -5.59 4.98 -12.61
CA SER A 20 -5.18 4.30 -13.86
C SER A 20 -4.66 5.27 -14.92
N THR A 21 -5.24 6.48 -14.99
CA THR A 21 -4.85 7.49 -15.98
C THR A 21 -3.46 8.09 -15.70
N ALA A 22 -3.03 8.11 -14.44
CA ALA A 22 -1.74 8.66 -14.03
C ALA A 22 -0.53 7.82 -14.48
N LEU A 23 -0.71 6.53 -14.71
CA LEU A 23 0.36 5.61 -15.13
C LEU A 23 0.43 5.40 -16.64
N LYS A 24 -0.59 5.83 -17.40
CA LYS A 24 -0.66 5.66 -18.85
C LYS A 24 -0.15 6.86 -19.66
N ALA A 25 0.30 7.93 -19.01
CA ALA A 25 0.58 9.22 -19.66
C ALA A 25 2.07 9.62 -19.77
N LEU A 26 3.03 8.72 -19.51
CA LEU A 26 4.44 9.02 -19.75
C LEU A 26 4.84 8.63 -21.19
N PRO A 27 5.43 9.54 -21.99
CA PRO A 27 5.78 9.29 -23.38
C PRO A 27 6.98 8.34 -23.48
N LEU A 28 6.74 7.13 -23.98
CA LEU A 28 7.79 6.21 -24.42
C LEU A 28 8.32 6.68 -25.79
N THR A 29 9.42 7.43 -25.81
CA THR A 29 10.24 7.53 -27.03
C THR A 29 11.53 6.75 -26.80
N SER A 30 11.65 5.64 -27.53
CA SER A 30 12.87 4.84 -27.59
C SER A 30 13.90 5.58 -28.44
N HIS A 31 15.09 5.82 -27.90
CA HIS A 31 16.28 5.96 -28.74
C HIS A 31 17.51 5.37 -28.05
N CYS A 32 18.06 4.33 -28.66
CA CYS A 32 19.31 3.69 -28.29
C CYS A 32 20.47 4.58 -28.76
N GLY A 33 21.45 4.84 -27.87
CA GLY A 33 22.64 5.64 -28.21
C GLY A 33 23.59 5.89 -27.04
N SER A 34 24.45 4.89 -26.76
CA SER A 34 25.86 4.96 -26.31
C SER A 34 26.43 6.17 -25.53
N ALA A 35 27.04 5.82 -24.40
CA ALA A 35 28.28 6.34 -23.78
C ALA A 35 28.36 7.80 -23.28
N GLY A 36 28.61 7.93 -21.97
CA GLY A 36 29.04 9.19 -21.34
C GLY A 36 28.99 9.11 -19.81
N SER A 37 30.14 9.27 -19.19
CA SER A 37 30.42 9.12 -17.75
C SER A 37 29.74 10.17 -16.87
N SER A 38 29.68 9.86 -15.57
CA SER A 38 29.54 10.77 -14.41
C SER A 38 28.13 10.98 -13.84
N LEU A 39 28.02 10.73 -12.53
CA LEU A 39 26.92 11.11 -11.62
C LEU A 39 25.54 10.50 -11.93
N LYS A 40 25.41 9.18 -11.81
CA LYS A 40 24.11 8.49 -11.63
C LYS A 40 24.12 7.67 -10.35
N ALA A 41 24.46 8.31 -9.23
CA ALA A 41 24.25 7.77 -7.89
C ALA A 41 23.20 8.61 -7.17
N MET A 42 21.96 8.55 -7.66
CA MET A 42 20.76 8.83 -6.88
C MET A 42 19.54 8.47 -7.75
N PHE A 43 18.83 7.43 -7.33
CA PHE A 43 17.50 7.02 -7.79
C PHE A 43 17.32 6.87 -9.32
N LEU A 44 17.82 5.75 -9.86
CA LEU A 44 17.29 5.17 -11.09
C LEU A 44 16.74 3.78 -10.78
N VAL A 45 15.46 3.69 -10.44
CA VAL A 45 14.69 2.47 -10.67
C VAL A 45 14.33 2.46 -12.15
N SER A 46 15.24 1.99 -12.99
CA SER A 46 14.98 1.75 -14.41
C SER A 46 14.27 0.39 -14.59
N ILE A 47 12.95 0.47 -14.79
CA ILE A 47 12.14 -0.13 -15.86
C ILE A 47 12.30 -1.65 -16.14
N VAL A 48 11.15 -2.34 -16.05
CA VAL A 48 10.86 -3.77 -16.35
C VAL A 48 11.67 -4.76 -15.51
N GLN A 49 11.26 -4.91 -14.26
CA GLN A 49 11.62 -6.06 -13.45
C GLN A 49 10.33 -6.83 -13.18
N SER A 50 10.35 -8.16 -13.28
CA SER A 50 9.33 -8.97 -12.63
C SER A 50 9.21 -8.47 -11.19
N CYS A 51 8.18 -7.66 -10.88
CA CYS A 51 8.07 -6.98 -9.59
C CYS A 51 7.94 -8.04 -8.50
N SER A 52 9.08 -8.45 -7.94
CA SER A 52 9.12 -9.13 -6.67
C SER A 52 8.48 -8.17 -5.68
N ILE A 53 7.45 -8.67 -5.00
CA ILE A 53 6.85 -7.91 -3.91
C ILE A 53 7.93 -7.86 -2.83
N GLU A 54 8.41 -6.67 -2.53
CA GLU A 54 9.47 -6.46 -1.56
C GLU A 54 9.03 -5.39 -0.56
N LYS A 55 9.39 -5.60 0.70
CA LYS A 55 9.21 -4.59 1.73
C LYS A 55 10.20 -3.46 1.50
N LEU A 56 9.79 -2.24 1.81
CA LEU A 56 10.68 -1.10 1.85
C LEU A 56 11.62 -1.25 3.06
N PRO A 57 12.94 -1.12 2.90
CA PRO A 57 13.88 -1.31 4.01
C PRO A 57 13.62 -0.41 5.22
N CYS A 58 13.05 0.78 5.02
CA CYS A 58 12.68 1.68 6.11
C CYS A 58 11.48 1.20 6.95
N PHE A 59 10.71 0.23 6.48
CA PHE A 59 9.55 -0.33 7.19
C PHE A 59 9.72 -1.83 7.51
N ASP A 60 10.78 -2.47 7.02
CA ASP A 60 11.18 -3.83 7.39
C ASP A 60 12.15 -3.81 8.59
N VAL A 61 11.73 -3.11 9.64
CA VAL A 61 12.46 -2.99 10.90
C VAL A 61 11.85 -3.92 11.96
N GLU A 62 12.56 -4.20 13.03
CA GLU A 62 12.00 -5.05 14.09
C GLU A 62 10.77 -4.39 14.74
N VAL A 63 9.66 -5.15 14.82
CA VAL A 63 8.42 -4.75 15.49
C VAL A 63 8.17 -5.70 16.66
N PRO A 64 7.83 -5.20 17.86
CA PRO A 64 7.58 -6.08 19.00
C PRO A 64 6.46 -7.09 18.70
N GLN A 65 6.69 -8.35 19.07
CA GLN A 65 5.89 -9.51 18.66
C GLN A 65 4.40 -9.40 19.02
N ASN A 66 4.06 -8.68 20.09
CA ASN A 66 2.68 -8.43 20.50
C ASN A 66 1.90 -7.62 19.45
N TYR A 67 2.49 -6.55 18.91
CA TYR A 67 1.85 -5.75 17.85
C TYR A 67 1.72 -6.56 16.56
N PHE A 68 2.77 -7.30 16.18
CA PHE A 68 2.77 -8.14 14.99
C PHE A 68 1.70 -9.24 15.04
N SER A 69 1.58 -9.93 16.18
CA SER A 69 0.59 -11.00 16.38
C SER A 69 -0.85 -10.46 16.38
N SER A 70 -1.06 -9.32 17.04
CA SER A 70 -2.35 -8.62 17.05
C SER A 70 -2.79 -8.24 15.63
N TRP A 71 -1.90 -7.60 14.87
CA TRP A 71 -2.20 -7.19 13.49
C TRP A 71 -2.31 -8.35 12.51
N ARG A 72 -1.62 -9.47 12.74
CA ARG A 72 -1.85 -10.72 12.00
C ARG A 72 -3.28 -11.22 12.17
N GLY A 73 -3.80 -11.22 13.40
CA GLY A 73 -5.19 -11.56 13.69
C GLY A 73 -6.17 -10.62 13.00
N ARG A 74 -6.02 -9.31 13.21
CA ARG A 74 -6.86 -8.26 12.60
C ARG A 74 -6.82 -8.32 11.07
N TYR A 75 -5.67 -8.54 10.46
CA TYR A 75 -5.56 -8.63 9.00
C TYR A 75 -6.28 -9.87 8.43
N ASN A 76 -6.28 -10.98 9.16
CA ASN A 76 -7.06 -12.16 8.77
C ASN A 76 -8.56 -11.89 8.80
N GLU A 77 -9.04 -11.15 9.80
CA GLU A 77 -10.45 -10.71 9.89
C GLU A 77 -10.78 -9.71 8.78
N TYR A 78 -9.91 -8.73 8.55
CA TYR A 78 -10.04 -7.75 7.46
C TYR A 78 -10.24 -8.44 6.12
N ARG A 79 -9.41 -9.45 5.80
CA ARG A 79 -9.51 -10.16 4.52
C ARG A 79 -10.85 -10.87 4.36
N LYS A 80 -11.42 -11.42 5.44
CA LYS A 80 -12.75 -12.06 5.42
C LYS A 80 -13.85 -11.01 5.20
N GLU A 81 -13.84 -9.94 5.97
CA GLU A 81 -14.84 -8.86 5.87
C GLU A 81 -14.77 -8.15 4.51
N MET A 82 -13.56 -7.86 4.02
CA MET A 82 -13.35 -7.27 2.70
C MET A 82 -13.82 -8.20 1.60
N ASN A 83 -13.61 -9.53 1.72
CA ASN A 83 -14.14 -10.48 0.74
C ASN A 83 -15.67 -10.45 0.69
N VAL A 84 -16.34 -10.38 1.84
CA VAL A 84 -17.81 -10.24 1.91
C VAL A 84 -18.26 -8.91 1.30
N ALA A 85 -17.59 -7.80 1.61
CA ALA A 85 -17.91 -6.49 1.05
C ALA A 85 -17.80 -6.49 -0.49
N LEU A 86 -16.76 -7.14 -1.03
CA LEU A 86 -16.54 -7.22 -2.47
C LEU A 86 -17.53 -8.12 -3.21
N GLN A 87 -18.24 -9.01 -2.51
CA GLN A 87 -19.28 -9.86 -3.09
C GLN A 87 -20.65 -9.16 -3.21
N LYS A 88 -20.78 -7.92 -2.72
CA LYS A 88 -22.00 -7.13 -2.91
C LYS A 88 -22.16 -6.67 -4.36
N ASP A 89 -23.39 -6.25 -4.66
CA ASP A 89 -23.75 -5.59 -5.91
C ASP A 89 -22.98 -4.26 -6.11
N ASP A 90 -22.83 -3.83 -7.36
CA ASP A 90 -21.91 -2.74 -7.72
C ASP A 90 -22.22 -1.40 -7.00
N GLU A 91 -23.49 -1.08 -6.75
CA GLU A 91 -23.87 0.17 -6.08
C GLU A 91 -23.42 0.20 -4.61
N SER A 92 -23.51 -0.93 -3.89
CA SER A 92 -23.20 -0.99 -2.46
C SER A 92 -21.80 -1.54 -2.12
N ARG A 93 -21.08 -2.08 -3.12
CA ARG A 93 -19.74 -2.67 -2.97
C ARG A 93 -18.71 -1.67 -2.45
N ASN A 94 -18.64 -0.50 -3.07
CA ASN A 94 -17.61 0.50 -2.75
C ASN A 94 -17.77 1.02 -1.33
N ASP A 95 -19.00 1.39 -0.95
CA ASP A 95 -19.32 1.85 0.40
C ASP A 95 -19.00 0.77 1.45
N ALA A 96 -19.37 -0.49 1.17
CA ALA A 96 -19.06 -1.59 2.06
C ALA A 96 -17.54 -1.83 2.22
N ALA A 97 -16.78 -1.73 1.13
CA ALA A 97 -15.33 -1.87 1.18
C ALA A 97 -14.67 -0.71 1.95
N ASP A 98 -15.16 0.52 1.74
CA ASP A 98 -14.69 1.70 2.45
C ASP A 98 -15.01 1.63 3.94
N ASP A 99 -16.17 1.11 4.33
CA ASP A 99 -16.54 0.90 5.72
C ASP A 99 -15.64 -0.13 6.42
N VAL A 100 -15.26 -1.21 5.72
CA VAL A 100 -14.26 -2.15 6.22
C VAL A 100 -12.93 -1.43 6.43
N ILE A 101 -12.44 -0.64 5.46
CA ILE A 101 -11.18 0.11 5.62
C ILE A 101 -11.27 1.07 6.80
N LYS A 102 -12.35 1.86 6.91
CA LYS A 102 -12.58 2.81 8.03
C LYS A 102 -12.59 2.11 9.37
N LYS A 103 -13.20 0.92 9.48
CA LYS A 103 -13.18 0.12 10.71
C LYS A 103 -11.76 -0.19 11.16
N TYR A 104 -10.92 -0.74 10.29
CA TYR A 104 -9.55 -1.10 10.67
C TYR A 104 -8.64 0.12 10.86
N LYS A 105 -8.90 1.21 10.13
CA LYS A 105 -8.26 2.50 10.36
C LYS A 105 -8.54 3.02 11.78
N ARG A 106 -9.79 2.94 12.24
CA ARG A 106 -10.19 3.26 13.61
C ARG A 106 -9.56 2.35 14.66
N LEU A 107 -9.35 1.06 14.36
CA LEU A 107 -8.64 0.17 15.28
C LEU A 107 -7.17 0.56 15.46
N LEU A 108 -6.55 1.11 14.42
CA LEU A 108 -5.15 1.54 14.45
C LEU A 108 -4.99 2.86 15.21
N TYR A 109 -5.79 3.88 14.86
CA TYR A 109 -5.67 5.23 15.40
C TYR A 109 -6.52 5.47 16.66
N GLU A 110 -7.47 4.60 16.98
CA GLU A 110 -8.53 4.88 17.97
C GLU A 110 -9.31 6.17 17.64
N ALA A 111 -9.30 6.56 16.36
CA ALA A 111 -9.90 7.76 15.78
C ALA A 111 -10.12 7.55 14.27
N ALA A 112 -10.80 8.47 13.58
CA ALA A 112 -11.00 8.33 12.13
C ALA A 112 -9.69 8.51 11.35
N GLU A 113 -8.86 9.45 11.80
CA GLU A 113 -7.59 9.84 11.18
C GLU A 113 -6.47 9.94 12.22
N LEU A 114 -5.22 10.00 11.75
CA LEU A 114 -4.03 10.10 12.61
C LEU A 114 -4.05 11.38 13.46
N GLU A 115 -4.44 12.49 12.84
CA GLU A 115 -4.46 13.83 13.42
C GLU A 115 -5.50 13.97 14.55
N GLU A 116 -6.53 13.14 14.52
CA GLU A 116 -7.58 13.08 15.54
C GLU A 116 -7.24 12.12 16.69
N SER A 117 -6.18 11.33 16.54
CA SER A 117 -5.80 10.31 17.51
C SER A 117 -5.27 10.94 18.80
N LYS A 118 -5.73 10.40 19.93
CA LYS A 118 -5.16 10.68 21.27
C LYS A 118 -4.15 9.61 21.70
N LYS A 119 -3.94 8.58 20.86
CA LYS A 119 -3.02 7.49 21.13
C LYS A 119 -1.59 7.99 21.03
N ASP A 120 -0.70 7.38 21.80
CA ASP A 120 0.71 7.70 21.72
C ASP A 120 1.25 7.44 20.30
N VAL A 121 1.95 8.43 19.74
CA VAL A 121 2.42 8.38 18.35
C VAL A 121 3.41 7.24 18.12
N GLN A 122 4.21 6.88 19.12
CA GLN A 122 5.15 5.76 19.02
C GLN A 122 4.42 4.42 19.02
N GLU A 123 3.32 4.30 19.76
CA GLU A 123 2.43 3.14 19.66
C GLU A 123 1.76 3.03 18.29
N ILE A 124 1.27 4.16 17.75
CA ILE A 124 0.71 4.20 16.39
C ILE A 124 1.76 3.75 15.36
N HIS A 125 3.01 4.20 15.48
CA HIS A 125 4.10 3.78 14.58
C HIS A 125 4.35 2.27 14.65
N LYS A 126 4.38 1.68 15.85
CA LYS A 126 4.53 0.23 16.01
C LYS A 126 3.37 -0.54 15.39
N GLU A 127 2.13 -0.05 15.55
CA GLU A 127 0.95 -0.65 14.91
C GLU A 127 0.97 -0.52 13.38
N ALA A 128 1.37 0.63 12.86
CA ALA A 128 1.50 0.87 11.43
C ALA A 128 2.56 -0.04 10.79
N LEU A 129 3.73 -0.17 11.41
CA LEU A 129 4.79 -1.07 10.97
C LEU A 129 4.36 -2.54 11.03
N ALA A 130 3.67 -2.95 12.11
CA ALA A 130 3.11 -4.30 12.23
C ALA A 130 2.14 -4.60 11.08
N LEU A 131 1.20 -3.69 10.80
CA LEU A 131 0.24 -3.85 9.71
C LEU A 131 0.95 -3.91 8.35
N TYR A 132 1.91 -3.02 8.11
CA TYR A 132 2.73 -3.02 6.90
C TYR A 132 3.38 -4.39 6.68
N GLN A 133 4.13 -4.89 7.66
CA GLN A 133 4.85 -6.16 7.50
C GLN A 133 3.90 -7.35 7.33
N VAL A 134 2.81 -7.42 8.10
CA VAL A 134 1.81 -8.49 7.98
C VAL A 134 1.17 -8.51 6.59
N THR A 135 0.84 -7.34 6.03
CA THR A 135 0.23 -7.26 4.69
C THR A 135 1.22 -7.63 3.59
N TYR A 136 2.48 -7.21 3.70
CA TYR A 136 3.51 -7.53 2.72
C TYR A 136 3.95 -9.00 2.80
N ASP A 137 4.10 -9.57 3.99
CA ASP A 137 4.36 -11.01 4.16
C ASP A 137 3.28 -11.84 3.45
N TYR A 138 2.01 -11.44 3.63
CA TYR A 138 0.90 -12.09 2.97
C TYR A 138 0.97 -11.90 1.44
N ALA A 139 1.15 -10.67 0.97
CA ALA A 139 1.26 -10.34 -0.45
C ALA A 139 2.38 -11.14 -1.14
N ILE A 140 3.55 -11.23 -0.49
CA ILE A 140 4.71 -12.03 -0.94
C ILE A 140 4.32 -13.51 -1.01
N SER A 141 3.72 -14.05 0.07
CA SER A 141 3.33 -15.46 0.14
C SER A 141 2.31 -15.86 -0.94
N THR A 142 1.43 -14.94 -1.33
CA THR A 142 0.41 -15.17 -2.36
C THR A 142 0.81 -14.64 -3.74
N LYS A 143 1.97 -14.00 -3.87
CA LYS A 143 2.44 -13.33 -5.09
C LYS A 143 1.41 -12.33 -5.66
N ASP A 144 0.75 -11.58 -4.78
CA ASP A 144 -0.31 -10.63 -5.15
C ASP A 144 -0.05 -9.25 -4.54
N ALA A 145 0.47 -8.34 -5.35
CA ALA A 145 0.80 -6.97 -4.95
C ALA A 145 -0.44 -6.15 -4.55
N GLY A 146 -1.63 -6.53 -5.03
CA GLY A 146 -2.88 -5.87 -4.66
C GLY A 146 -3.18 -5.95 -3.16
N LYS A 147 -2.60 -6.94 -2.47
CA LYS A 147 -2.75 -7.15 -1.03
C LYS A 147 -2.00 -6.12 -0.18
N CYS A 148 -0.96 -5.47 -0.74
CA CYS A 148 -0.21 -4.41 -0.06
C CYS A 148 -1.04 -3.13 0.11
N GLY A 149 -2.04 -2.91 -0.75
CA GLY A 149 -2.81 -1.66 -0.78
C GLY A 149 -3.54 -1.35 0.52
N PHE A 150 -3.90 -2.37 1.30
CA PHE A 150 -4.57 -2.16 2.58
C PHE A 150 -3.71 -1.40 3.60
N ALA A 151 -2.42 -1.75 3.74
CA ALA A 151 -1.53 -1.07 4.67
C ALA A 151 -1.43 0.43 4.34
N TRP A 152 -1.36 0.78 3.06
CA TRP A 152 -1.30 2.18 2.64
C TRP A 152 -2.61 2.93 2.88
N LYS A 153 -3.75 2.29 2.67
CA LYS A 153 -5.07 2.92 2.92
C LYS A 153 -5.34 3.16 4.40
N ALA A 154 -4.96 2.21 5.27
CA ALA A 154 -5.22 2.31 6.70
C ALA A 154 -4.11 3.04 7.46
N ALA A 155 -2.85 2.71 7.20
CA ALA A 155 -1.69 3.16 7.96
C ALA A 155 -0.78 4.15 7.21
N GLY A 156 -1.12 4.55 5.99
CA GLY A 156 -0.25 5.37 5.13
C GLY A 156 0.26 6.64 5.82
N SER A 157 -0.63 7.40 6.47
CA SER A 157 -0.25 8.61 7.20
C SER A 157 0.73 8.33 8.34
N ALA A 158 0.51 7.27 9.13
CA ALA A 158 1.43 6.88 10.20
C ALA A 158 2.77 6.36 9.69
N LEU A 159 2.80 5.61 8.60
CA LEU A 159 4.05 5.13 7.98
C LEU A 159 4.90 6.29 7.45
N LEU A 160 4.26 7.26 6.78
CA LEU A 160 4.94 8.46 6.32
C LEU A 160 5.41 9.32 7.49
N ASN A 161 4.59 9.47 8.53
CA ASN A 161 4.96 10.20 9.73
C ASN A 161 6.16 9.55 10.43
N TYR A 162 6.16 8.23 10.61
CA TYR A 162 7.29 7.46 11.13
C TYR A 162 8.58 7.70 10.32
N PHE A 163 8.48 7.62 8.99
CA PHE A 163 9.62 7.86 8.10
C PHE A 163 10.20 9.27 8.28
N ALA A 164 9.34 10.29 8.30
CA ALA A 164 9.77 11.68 8.46
C ALA A 164 10.39 11.95 9.83
N THR A 165 9.76 11.45 10.90
CA THR A 165 10.28 11.60 12.28
C THR A 165 11.64 10.93 12.43
N SER A 166 11.86 9.75 11.82
CA SER A 166 13.14 9.04 11.88
C SER A 166 14.32 9.81 11.24
N ARG A 167 14.02 10.77 10.36
CA ARG A 167 15.01 11.59 9.64
C ARG A 167 15.04 13.05 10.10
N SER A 168 14.23 13.41 11.11
CA SER A 168 14.01 14.81 11.49
C SER A 168 13.57 15.68 10.30
N GLU A 169 12.86 15.08 9.34
CA GLU A 169 12.37 15.74 8.13
C GLU A 169 10.92 16.20 8.31
N ARG A 170 10.52 17.22 7.55
CA ARG A 170 9.12 17.64 7.45
C ARG A 170 8.50 17.08 6.19
N LEU A 171 7.33 16.46 6.32
CA LEU A 171 6.52 16.08 5.18
C LEU A 171 5.93 17.32 4.53
N VAL A 172 6.12 17.46 3.22
CA VAL A 172 5.46 18.50 2.41
C VAL A 172 4.33 17.82 1.64
N PRO A 173 3.07 18.22 1.82
CA PRO A 173 1.98 17.72 1.00
C PRO A 173 2.16 18.20 -0.43
N VAL A 174 2.13 17.27 -1.39
CA VAL A 174 2.24 17.56 -2.82
C VAL A 174 1.04 16.97 -3.54
N SER A 175 0.46 17.70 -4.48
CA SER A 175 -0.62 17.18 -5.30
C SER A 175 -0.10 16.08 -6.24
N PRO A 176 -0.91 15.06 -6.58
CA PRO A 176 -0.49 14.02 -7.52
C PRO A 176 -0.09 14.59 -8.89
N SER A 177 -0.72 15.69 -9.33
CA SER A 177 -0.38 16.35 -10.59
C SER A 177 1.00 17.02 -10.53
N ALA A 178 1.32 17.73 -9.45
CA ALA A 178 2.65 18.32 -9.27
C ALA A 178 3.75 17.25 -9.18
N LEU A 179 3.48 16.11 -8.51
CA LEU A 179 4.41 14.97 -8.53
C LEU A 179 4.59 14.41 -9.93
N ARG A 180 3.51 14.22 -10.69
CA ARG A 180 3.61 13.77 -12.08
C ARG A 180 4.47 14.71 -12.91
N GLU A 181 4.24 16.02 -12.83
CA GLU A 181 5.03 17.03 -13.55
C GLU A 181 6.53 16.99 -13.19
N LEU A 182 6.87 16.79 -11.91
CA LEU A 182 8.26 16.71 -11.46
C LEU A 182 9.01 15.47 -11.96
N PHE A 183 8.30 14.38 -12.22
CA PHE A 183 8.85 13.10 -12.68
C PHE A 183 8.47 12.76 -14.13
N SER A 184 7.98 13.74 -14.89
CA SER A 184 7.65 13.61 -16.32
C SER A 184 8.85 13.77 -17.24
#